data_AF-A0A9E0HHX7-F1
#
_entry.id   AF-A0A9E0HHX7-F1
#
_cell.length_a   1.000
_cell.length_b   1.000
_cell.length_c   1.000
_cell.angle_alpha   90.00
_cell.angle_beta   90.00
_cell.angle_gamma   90.00
#
_symmetry.space_group_name_H-M   'P 1'
#
loop_
_entity.id
_entity.type
_entity.pdbx_description
1 polymer ?
#
loop_
_entity_poly.entity_id
_entity_poly.type
_entity_poly.pdbx_seq_one_letter_code
_entity_poly.pdbx_strand_id
1 'polypeptide(L)'
;MAVDPDRVRRELEAIVGPRRVSLRAVDLDTYARDMWPRLLLARRAGAPPAALPTAVVWPETTREVAAIVRVARGLGVPIVPYGGGSGVCGGVVPRFGGITAATKRMAALRGIKADDQVG
;
A
#
# COMPACT_ATOMS: atom_id res chain seq x y z
N MET A 1 7.90 -5.22 17.81
CA MET A 1 8.43 -6.55 17.46
C MET A 1 8.57 -6.58 15.94
N ALA A 2 9.76 -6.83 15.40
CA ALA A 2 9.96 -6.86 13.96
C ALA A 2 9.34 -8.14 13.39
N VAL A 3 8.40 -8.02 12.45
CA VAL A 3 7.77 -9.17 11.80
C VAL A 3 8.66 -9.63 10.64
N ASP A 4 8.88 -10.94 10.54
CA ASP A 4 9.63 -11.57 9.46
C ASP A 4 9.05 -11.19 8.06
N PRO A 5 9.81 -10.48 7.21
CA PRO A 5 9.36 -10.10 5.87
C PRO A 5 9.01 -11.30 4.97
N ASP A 6 9.69 -12.44 5.17
CA ASP A 6 9.42 -13.63 4.38
C ASP A 6 8.08 -14.26 4.76
N ARG A 7 7.73 -14.23 6.05
CA ARG A 7 6.39 -14.61 6.52
C ARG A 7 5.32 -13.68 5.94
N VAL A 8 5.52 -12.37 5.99
CA VAL A 8 4.59 -11.40 5.40
C VAL A 8 4.41 -11.67 3.90
N ARG A 9 5.50 -11.89 3.17
CA ARG A 9 5.47 -12.24 1.75
C ARG A 9 4.60 -13.47 1.51
N ARG A 10 4.91 -14.61 2.15
CA ARG A 10 4.19 -15.88 1.93
C ARG A 10 2.68 -15.75 2.17
N GLU A 11 2.29 -15.10 3.26
CA GLU A 11 0.87 -14.91 3.62
C GLU A 11 0.14 -14.03 2.60
N LEU A 12 0.79 -12.97 2.08
CA LEU A 12 0.22 -12.12 1.04
C LEU A 12 0.16 -12.82 -0.31
N GLU A 13 1.19 -13.58 -0.68
CA GLU A 13 1.25 -14.35 -1.92
C GLU A 13 0.18 -15.45 -1.95
N ALA A 14 -0.17 -16.04 -0.81
CA ALA A 14 -1.28 -16.98 -0.71
C ALA A 14 -2.64 -16.32 -1.03
N ILE A 15 -2.77 -15.00 -0.89
CA ILE A 15 -4.00 -14.25 -1.16
C ILE A 15 -4.05 -13.76 -2.61
N VAL A 16 -3.00 -13.07 -3.05
CA VAL A 16 -2.99 -12.37 -4.35
C VAL A 16 -2.08 -13.03 -5.39
N GLY A 17 -1.30 -14.05 -5.03
CA GLY A 17 -0.28 -14.64 -5.87
C GLY A 17 1.03 -13.86 -5.91
N PRO A 18 2.14 -14.51 -6.31
CA PRO A 18 3.50 -13.98 -6.19
C PRO A 18 3.76 -12.72 -7.04
N ARG A 19 3.07 -12.56 -8.16
CA ARG A 19 3.24 -11.40 -9.05
C ARG A 19 2.60 -10.11 -8.52
N ARG A 20 1.84 -10.18 -7.43
CA ARG A 20 1.11 -9.05 -6.83
C ARG A 20 1.61 -8.69 -5.42
N VAL A 21 2.80 -9.17 -5.05
CA VAL A 21 3.53 -8.81 -3.84
C VAL A 21 4.95 -8.39 -4.23
N SER A 22 5.48 -7.32 -3.63
CA SER A 22 6.88 -6.92 -3.84
C SER A 22 7.56 -6.52 -2.55
N LEU A 23 8.81 -7.00 -2.42
CA LEU A 23 9.79 -6.61 -1.41
C LEU A 23 11.00 -5.91 -2.06
N ARG A 24 10.94 -5.61 -3.36
CA ARG A 24 12.05 -4.95 -4.07
C ARG A 24 12.23 -3.53 -3.54
N ALA A 25 13.48 -3.13 -3.30
CA ALA A 25 13.80 -1.80 -2.79
C ALA A 25 13.12 -0.66 -3.56
N VAL A 26 13.06 -0.75 -4.90
CA VAL A 26 12.39 0.25 -5.76
C VAL A 26 10.90 0.37 -5.51
N ASP A 27 10.20 -0.74 -5.23
CA ASP A 27 8.77 -0.73 -4.98
C ASP A 27 8.49 -0.22 -3.57
N LEU A 28 9.24 -0.70 -2.57
CA LEU A 28 9.13 -0.22 -1.19
C LEU A 28 9.34 1.30 -1.14
N ASP A 29 10.33 1.80 -1.88
CA ASP A 29 10.66 3.22 -1.96
C ASP A 29 9.58 4.07 -2.67
N THR A 30 9.03 3.55 -3.77
CA THR A 30 7.97 4.20 -4.54
C THR A 30 6.69 4.35 -3.72
N TYR A 31 6.33 3.29 -2.98
CA TYR A 31 5.09 3.18 -2.21
C TYR A 31 5.23 3.62 -0.74
N ALA A 32 6.35 4.26 -0.38
CA ALA A 32 6.60 4.82 0.96
C ALA A 32 6.24 6.30 1.10
N ARG A 33 5.84 6.97 0.02
CA ARG A 33 5.66 8.43 -0.01
C ARG A 33 4.48 8.87 -0.86
N ASP A 34 4.00 10.06 -0.53
CA ASP A 34 3.15 10.85 -1.41
C ASP A 34 3.94 12.06 -1.98
N MET A 35 3.21 13.10 -2.40
CA MET A 35 3.74 14.36 -2.93
C MET A 35 3.90 15.45 -1.86
N TRP A 36 3.93 15.11 -0.56
CA TRP A 36 4.15 16.10 0.50
C TRP A 36 5.46 16.87 0.27
N PRO A 37 5.45 18.22 0.11
CA PRO A 37 6.64 18.97 -0.28
C PRO A 37 7.84 18.77 0.65
N ARG A 38 7.59 18.56 1.94
CA ARG A 38 8.66 18.28 2.92
C ARG A 38 9.44 17.01 2.60
N LEU A 39 8.76 15.94 2.18
CA LEU A 39 9.41 14.68 1.80
C LEU A 39 10.14 14.82 0.46
N LEU A 40 9.57 15.55 -0.49
CA LEU A 40 10.19 15.78 -1.80
C LEU A 40 11.49 16.59 -1.66
N LEU A 41 11.48 17.65 -0.84
CA LEU A 41 12.68 18.44 -0.56
C LEU A 41 13.74 17.61 0.17
N ALA A 42 13.35 16.82 1.18
CA ALA A 42 14.27 15.94 1.88
C ALA A 42 14.92 14.93 0.93
N ARG A 43 14.13 14.26 0.07
CA ARG A 43 14.63 13.35 -0.97
C ARG A 43 15.57 14.02 -1.94
N ARG A 44 15.22 15.23 -2.41
CA ARG A 44 16.06 16.02 -3.31
C ARG A 44 17.40 16.39 -2.66
N ALA A 45 17.42 16.60 -1.35
CA ALA A 45 18.62 16.83 -0.56
C ALA A 45 19.41 15.53 -0.24
N GLY A 46 19.00 14.37 -0.78
CA GLY A 46 19.66 13.09 -0.54
C GLY A 46 19.27 12.40 0.77
N ALA A 47 18.26 12.89 1.48
CA ALA A 47 17.79 12.23 2.70
C ALA A 47 17.15 10.87 2.35
N PRO A 48 17.40 9.83 3.18
CA PRO A 48 16.75 8.54 3.00
C PRO A 48 15.24 8.63 3.25
N PRO A 49 14.46 7.63 2.82
CA PRO A 49 13.04 7.55 3.15
C PRO A 49 12.84 7.57 4.67
N ALA A 50 11.83 8.31 5.15
CA ALA A 50 11.52 8.39 6.58
C ALA A 50 11.15 7.03 7.18
N ALA A 51 10.50 6.18 6.38
CA ALA A 51 10.21 4.78 6.68
C ALA A 51 9.93 4.04 5.37
N LEU A 52 10.12 2.72 5.37
CA LEU A 52 9.76 1.84 4.27
C LEU A 52 8.72 0.82 4.75
N PRO A 53 7.77 0.41 3.89
CA PRO A 53 6.93 -0.73 4.20
C PRO A 53 7.77 -2.01 4.16
N THR A 54 7.30 -3.05 4.86
CA THR A 54 7.83 -4.41 4.77
C THR A 54 7.49 -5.05 3.43
N ALA A 55 6.30 -4.76 2.88
CA ALA A 55 5.85 -5.28 1.60
C ALA A 55 4.85 -4.32 0.94
N VAL A 56 4.83 -4.33 -0.40
CA VAL A 56 3.77 -3.74 -1.20
C VAL A 56 2.90 -4.85 -1.78
N VAL A 57 1.58 -4.69 -1.71
CA VAL A 57 0.60 -5.64 -2.26
C VAL A 57 -0.39 -4.92 -3.17
N TRP A 58 -0.73 -5.54 -4.31
CA TRP A 58 -1.68 -4.99 -5.29
C TRP A 58 -2.95 -5.86 -5.40
N PRO A 59 -3.94 -5.70 -4.51
CA PRO A 59 -5.21 -6.41 -4.63
C PRO A 59 -6.02 -5.93 -5.85
N GLU A 60 -6.90 -6.80 -6.33
CA GLU A 60 -7.84 -6.59 -7.45
C GLU A 60 -9.31 -6.73 -7.01
N THR A 61 -9.56 -7.29 -5.82
CA THR A 61 -10.92 -7.45 -5.29
C THR A 61 -11.06 -7.05 -3.82
N THR A 62 -12.28 -6.69 -3.42
CA THR A 62 -12.63 -6.44 -2.01
C THR A 62 -12.37 -7.66 -1.12
N ARG A 63 -12.55 -8.88 -1.66
CA ARG A 63 -12.28 -10.13 -0.93
C ARG A 63 -10.81 -10.27 -0.58
N GLU A 64 -9.92 -9.94 -1.51
CA GLU A 64 -8.47 -9.92 -1.28
C GLU A 64 -8.08 -8.86 -0.25
N VAL A 65 -8.62 -7.64 -0.35
CA VAL A 65 -8.39 -6.59 0.67
C VAL A 65 -8.80 -7.07 2.05
N ALA A 66 -9.98 -7.67 2.19
CA ALA A 66 -10.46 -8.19 3.47
C ALA A 66 -9.55 -9.32 4.01
N ALA A 67 -9.00 -10.17 3.14
CA ALA A 67 -8.05 -11.20 3.53
C ALA A 67 -6.71 -10.60 4.00
N ILE A 68 -6.20 -9.59 3.30
CA ILE A 68 -4.98 -8.86 3.67
C ILE A 68 -5.14 -8.22 5.05
N VAL A 69 -6.29 -7.58 5.32
CA VAL A 69 -6.59 -6.99 6.64
C VAL A 69 -6.59 -8.04 7.74
N ARG A 70 -7.18 -9.21 7.51
CA ARG A 70 -7.18 -10.31 8.49
C ARG A 70 -5.76 -10.84 8.78
N VAL A 71 -4.96 -11.05 7.73
CA VAL A 71 -3.56 -11.47 7.86
C VAL A 71 -2.76 -10.43 8.63
N ALA A 72 -2.85 -9.16 8.25
CA ALA A 72 -2.13 -8.08 8.91
C ALA A 72 -2.49 -7.98 10.39
N ARG A 73 -3.79 -8.09 10.73
CA ARG A 73 -4.25 -8.17 12.12
C ARG A 73 -3.65 -9.37 12.86
N GLY A 74 -3.66 -10.56 12.26
CA GLY A 74 -3.10 -11.77 12.86
C GLY A 74 -1.59 -11.71 13.07
N LEU A 75 -0.87 -10.96 12.22
CA LEU A 75 0.57 -10.73 12.33
C LEU A 75 0.93 -9.52 13.20
N GLY A 76 -0.03 -8.69 13.60
CA GLY A 76 0.24 -7.42 14.27
C GLY A 76 0.95 -6.39 13.38
N VAL A 77 0.73 -6.45 12.07
CA VAL A 77 1.38 -5.59 11.07
C VAL A 77 0.41 -4.48 10.64
N PRO A 78 0.82 -3.20 10.63
CA PRO A 78 -0.03 -2.11 10.16
C PRO A 78 -0.24 -2.17 8.64
N ILE A 79 -1.37 -1.63 8.17
CA ILE A 79 -1.65 -1.46 6.75
C ILE A 79 -1.71 0.03 6.43
N VAL A 80 -1.08 0.42 5.31
CA VAL A 80 -1.24 1.73 4.70
C VAL A 80 -1.96 1.58 3.36
N PRO A 81 -3.18 2.10 3.20
CA PRO A 81 -3.83 2.14 1.89
C PRO A 81 -3.12 3.13 0.97
N TYR A 82 -2.93 2.75 -0.29
CA TYR A 82 -2.24 3.58 -1.27
C TYR A 82 -3.01 3.62 -2.59
N GLY A 83 -3.50 4.80 -2.96
CA GLY A 83 -4.13 5.05 -4.27
C GLY A 83 -3.10 5.39 -5.34
N GLY A 84 -3.10 6.66 -5.77
CA GLY A 84 -2.10 7.20 -6.71
C GLY A 84 -0.89 7.87 -6.06
N GLY A 85 -0.88 8.05 -4.73
CA GLY A 85 0.22 8.72 -4.02
C GLY A 85 0.30 10.24 -4.21
N SER A 86 -0.75 10.88 -4.74
CA SER A 86 -0.76 12.33 -4.99
C SER A 86 -1.07 13.20 -3.76
N GLY A 87 -1.31 12.58 -2.59
CA GLY A 87 -1.53 13.30 -1.35
C GLY A 87 -0.38 14.23 -1.02
N VAL A 88 -0.64 15.29 -0.26
CA VAL A 88 0.36 16.33 0.04
C VAL A 88 0.57 16.52 1.55
N CYS A 89 0.13 15.55 2.36
CA CYS A 89 0.13 15.65 3.82
C CYS A 89 0.91 14.51 4.49
N GLY A 90 1.55 13.62 3.72
CA GLY A 90 2.24 12.45 4.25
C GLY A 90 1.30 11.30 4.63
N GLY A 91 0.08 11.27 4.08
CA GLY A 91 -0.98 10.34 4.50
C GLY A 91 -0.70 8.87 4.20
N VAL A 92 0.20 8.60 3.25
CA VAL A 92 0.59 7.25 2.84
C VAL A 92 1.98 6.86 3.36
N VAL A 93 2.59 7.65 4.24
CA VAL A 93 3.91 7.33 4.80
C VAL A 93 3.78 6.17 5.78
N PRO A 94 4.50 5.05 5.58
CA PRO A 94 4.42 3.88 6.44
C PRO A 94 5.27 4.07 7.69
N ARG A 95 4.89 5.02 8.57
CA ARG A 95 5.66 5.42 9.76
C ARG A 95 6.05 4.25 10.67
N PHE A 96 5.24 3.20 10.69
CA PHE A 96 5.44 1.99 11.49
C PHE A 96 5.80 0.78 10.62
N GLY A 97 6.27 1.01 9.40
CA GLY A 97 6.51 -0.02 8.39
C GLY A 97 5.21 -0.68 7.93
N GLY A 98 5.26 -2.00 7.77
CA GLY A 98 4.09 -2.83 7.51
C GLY A 98 3.74 -2.98 6.03
N ILE A 99 2.45 -3.11 5.73
CA ILE A 99 1.98 -3.48 4.40
C ILE A 99 1.40 -2.26 3.70
N THR A 100 2.00 -1.84 2.59
CA THR A 100 1.34 -0.88 1.71
C THR A 100 0.39 -1.62 0.76
N ALA A 101 -0.92 -1.37 0.88
CA ALA A 101 -1.96 -1.94 0.03
C ALA A 101 -2.32 -0.99 -1.11
N ALA A 102 -1.74 -1.23 -2.28
CA ALA A 102 -1.88 -0.38 -3.46
C ALA A 102 -3.10 -0.77 -4.31
N THR A 103 -4.17 0.00 -4.22
CA THR A 103 -5.49 -0.33 -4.79
C THR A 103 -5.65 0.04 -6.26
N LYS A 104 -4.58 0.49 -6.94
CA LYS A 104 -4.61 0.95 -8.35
C LYS A 104 -5.18 -0.06 -9.35
N ARG A 105 -5.17 -1.36 -9.02
CA ARG A 105 -5.72 -2.41 -9.89
C ARG A 105 -7.24 -2.63 -9.71
N MET A 106 -7.83 -2.08 -8.64
CA MET A 106 -9.27 -2.14 -8.37
C MET A 106 -10.03 -1.01 -9.11
N ALA A 107 -9.80 -0.87 -10.43
CA ALA A 107 -10.25 0.29 -11.22
C ALA A 107 -11.46 0.03 -12.14
N ALA A 108 -12.10 -1.14 -12.03
CA ALA A 108 -13.21 -1.51 -12.89
C ALA A 108 -14.47 -0.66 -12.60
N LEU A 109 -15.04 -0.05 -13.65
CA LEU A 109 -16.33 0.63 -13.59
C LEU A 109 -17.46 -0.40 -13.45
N ARG A 110 -18.20 -0.36 -12.34
CA ARG A 110 -19.22 -1.39 -12.01
C ARG A 110 -20.61 -1.12 -12.58
N GLY A 111 -20.89 0.13 -12.96
CA GLY A 111 -22.17 0.57 -13.51
C GLY A 111 -22.35 2.07 -13.31
N ILE A 112 -23.23 2.66 -14.12
CA ILE A 112 -23.64 4.07 -14.00
C ILE A 112 -25.15 4.05 -13.84
N LYS A 113 -25.66 4.64 -12.77
CA LYS A 113 -27.10 4.86 -12.56
C LYS A 113 -27.38 6.32 -12.88
N ALA A 114 -27.93 6.58 -14.07
CA ALA A 114 -28.22 7.94 -14.53
C ALA A 114 -29.21 8.66 -13.60
N ASP A 115 -30.17 7.92 -13.05
CA ASP A 115 -31.25 8.46 -12.21
C ASP A 115 -30.76 8.89 -10.81
N ASP A 116 -29.58 8.43 -10.36
CA ASP A 116 -28.98 8.84 -9.08
C ASP A 116 -28.25 10.20 -9.19
N GLN A 117 -28.18 10.80 -10.40
CA GLN A 117 -27.43 12.04 -10.67
C GLN A 117 -28.30 13.26 -10.93
N VAL A 118 -29.63 13.14 -10.82
CA VAL A 118 -30.56 14.27 -10.82
C VAL A 118 -30.90 14.62 -9.37
N GLY A 119 -30.28 15.71 -8.89
CA GLY A 119 -30.67 16.39 -7.65
C GLY A 119 -31.81 17.38 -7.88
#